data_AF-A0A960PU68-F1
#
_entry.id   AF-A0A960PU68-F1
#
_cell.length_a   1.000
_cell.length_b   1.000
_cell.length_c   1.000
_cell.angle_alpha   90.00
_cell.angle_beta   90.00
_cell.angle_gamma   90.00
#
_symmetry.space_group_name_H-M   'P 1'
#
loop_
_entity.id
_entity.type
_entity.pdbx_description
1 polymer ?
#
loop_
_entity_poly.entity_id
_entity_poly.type
_entity_poly.pdbx_seq_one_letter_code
_entity_poly.pdbx_strand_id
1 'polypeptide(L)'
;PSWRGYRLVGPSLADPRLQNSLILLVVHLCGQVWFRWELSIAQILICWLTCGAIEVAQGMRRDRTIAWPAGALLTGNGIALLLRANGTVHGDWWSLHGWYYFFGISLAALVIKRYVRFQGRHIFNPSNIVLVLGFLALGTRRINPQDFWFGPRSLGLLITLVVLIVGGSAVTARLGLRTMAISFYVTFAASLGVLAATGHAMAARWSFGPAEGMVFWKTIVSSPEVFIFAFFMITDPKTTPTGRVGRAVFGTGIGLTSALLMAPQGTEFAAKVGFLSGLVIWNAAWPLLLHRWFPAPGAADDDLATWLRQLAGRRAGAPRRAPVLRTALLAAAVPVAAAAMVLAGIPARPDPAAADVAARRPTIELPQQDLPPVTQTEAFRTIQATITDDDAHGILVQALEDLEIERRAIRAGDANLASTGAAGARLEDVTTQISGGAAVETLDAKVEVIDAEIDLLRANPKAVPQLVLRTHVREPGTDDAVQATFVLALFGDQYLISAFGT
;
A
#
# COMPACT_ATOMS: atom_id res chain seq x y z
N PRO A 1 29.94 -32.08 -14.18
CA PRO A 1 31.21 -31.48 -13.71
C PRO A 1 31.34 -31.56 -12.18
N SER A 2 32.54 -31.91 -11.67
CA SER A 2 32.84 -31.87 -10.24
C SER A 2 34.07 -30.99 -10.00
N TRP A 3 34.10 -30.23 -8.91
CA TRP A 3 35.24 -29.41 -8.51
C TRP A 3 35.60 -29.73 -7.06
N ARG A 4 36.83 -30.19 -6.81
CA ARG A 4 37.32 -30.58 -5.47
C ARG A 4 36.35 -31.51 -4.71
N GLY A 5 35.74 -32.47 -5.40
CA GLY A 5 34.78 -33.40 -4.82
C GLY A 5 33.35 -32.87 -4.65
N TYR A 6 33.08 -31.63 -5.06
CA TYR A 6 31.73 -31.05 -5.08
C TYR A 6 31.06 -31.24 -6.44
N ARG A 7 29.80 -31.67 -6.44
CA ARG A 7 28.96 -31.68 -7.66
C ARG A 7 28.57 -30.25 -8.03
N LEU A 8 28.82 -29.84 -9.26
CA LEU A 8 28.41 -28.53 -9.77
C LEU A 8 27.06 -28.65 -10.50
N VAL A 9 26.07 -27.84 -10.10
CA VAL A 9 24.76 -27.76 -10.74
C VAL A 9 24.49 -26.30 -11.12
N GLY A 10 24.57 -26.00 -12.42
CA GLY A 10 24.31 -24.68 -12.96
C GLY A 10 22.82 -24.32 -13.03
N PRO A 11 22.49 -23.07 -13.39
CA PRO A 11 21.12 -22.68 -13.67
C PRO A 11 20.55 -23.47 -14.85
N SER A 12 19.26 -23.80 -14.79
CA SER A 12 18.55 -24.49 -15.87
C SER A 12 17.44 -23.60 -16.40
N LEU A 13 17.38 -23.45 -17.73
CA LEU A 13 16.29 -22.74 -18.43
C LEU A 13 14.93 -23.42 -18.24
N ALA A 14 14.92 -24.71 -17.89
CA ALA A 14 13.71 -25.46 -17.60
C ALA A 14 13.18 -25.21 -16.17
N ASP A 15 13.99 -24.63 -15.27
CA ASP A 15 13.54 -24.30 -13.91
C ASP A 15 12.66 -23.04 -13.94
N PRO A 16 11.36 -23.13 -13.60
CA PRO A 16 10.46 -21.97 -13.61
C PRO A 16 10.92 -20.86 -12.64
N ARG A 17 11.75 -21.18 -11.64
CA ARG A 17 12.32 -20.17 -10.74
C ARG A 17 13.28 -19.21 -11.46
N LEU A 18 13.94 -19.65 -12.53
CA LEU A 18 14.80 -18.77 -13.32
C LEU A 18 13.96 -17.72 -14.07
N GLN A 19 12.81 -18.14 -14.60
CA GLN A 19 11.86 -17.22 -15.24
C GLN A 19 11.31 -16.19 -14.24
N ASN A 20 10.99 -16.63 -13.02
CA ASN A 20 10.57 -15.73 -11.94
C ASN A 20 11.66 -14.70 -11.62
N SER A 21 12.91 -15.15 -11.44
CA SER A 21 14.03 -14.24 -11.17
C SER A 21 14.22 -13.22 -12.29
N LEU A 22 14.03 -13.60 -13.56
CA LEU A 22 14.13 -12.68 -14.69
C LEU A 22 13.00 -11.63 -14.66
N ILE A 23 11.76 -12.05 -14.38
CA ILE A 23 10.63 -11.12 -14.22
C ILE A 23 10.94 -10.11 -13.11
N LEU A 24 11.36 -10.58 -11.94
CA LEU A 24 11.66 -9.71 -10.81
C LEU A 24 12.87 -8.80 -11.07
N LEU A 25 13.87 -9.26 -11.83
CA LEU A 25 14.99 -8.43 -12.28
C LEU A 25 14.51 -7.27 -13.14
N VAL A 26 13.60 -7.51 -14.10
CA VAL A 26 13.00 -6.43 -14.90
C VAL A 26 12.28 -5.44 -14.01
N VAL A 27 11.52 -5.91 -13.01
CA VAL A 27 10.86 -5.02 -12.05
C VAL A 27 11.87 -4.20 -11.25
N HIS A 28 12.99 -4.78 -10.80
CA HIS A 28 14.05 -4.04 -10.13
C HIS A 28 14.65 -2.97 -11.04
N LEU A 29 14.95 -3.29 -12.30
CA LEU A 29 15.45 -2.33 -13.28
C LEU A 29 14.44 -1.20 -13.51
N CYS A 30 13.16 -1.53 -13.65
CA CYS A 30 12.11 -0.52 -13.79
C CYS A 30 12.01 0.37 -12.55
N GLY A 31 12.14 -0.22 -11.36
CA GLY A 31 12.20 0.47 -10.09
C GLY A 31 13.33 1.48 -9.97
N GLN A 32 14.52 1.11 -10.44
CA GLN A 32 15.69 1.98 -10.44
C GLN A 32 15.61 3.08 -11.50
N VAL A 33 15.06 2.80 -12.69
CA VAL A 33 15.13 3.75 -13.81
C VAL A 33 13.91 4.68 -13.88
N TRP A 34 12.68 4.16 -13.71
CA TRP A 34 11.46 4.94 -13.90
C TRP A 34 10.76 5.33 -12.60
N PHE A 35 10.72 4.43 -11.62
CA PHE A 35 9.94 4.65 -10.38
C PHE A 35 10.72 5.39 -9.29
N ARG A 36 11.99 5.72 -9.56
CA ARG A 36 12.89 6.41 -8.65
C ARG A 36 12.86 5.81 -7.24
N TRP A 37 12.97 4.48 -7.15
CA TRP A 37 12.90 3.80 -5.86
C TRP A 37 13.98 4.25 -4.89
N GLU A 38 13.54 4.47 -3.66
CA GLU A 38 14.36 4.64 -2.46
C GLU A 38 14.92 3.29 -1.97
N LEU A 39 15.66 2.62 -2.84
CA LEU A 39 16.26 1.31 -2.62
C LEU A 39 17.61 1.28 -3.35
N SER A 40 18.69 1.05 -2.62
CA SER A 40 20.03 0.99 -3.23
C SER A 40 20.29 -0.37 -3.88
N ILE A 41 21.15 -0.40 -4.89
CA ILE A 41 21.66 -1.64 -5.50
C ILE A 41 22.40 -2.46 -4.43
N ALA A 42 23.15 -1.81 -3.54
CA ALA A 42 23.82 -2.49 -2.44
C ALA A 42 22.84 -3.24 -1.51
N GLN A 43 21.69 -2.65 -1.17
CA GLN A 43 20.64 -3.30 -0.37
C GLN A 43 20.03 -4.52 -1.09
N ILE A 44 19.80 -4.44 -2.40
CA ILE A 44 19.36 -5.58 -3.23
C ILE A 44 20.38 -6.70 -3.19
N LEU A 45 21.66 -6.37 -3.43
CA LEU A 45 22.76 -7.32 -3.42
C LEU A 45 22.94 -7.97 -2.04
N ILE A 46 22.79 -7.22 -0.95
CA ILE A 46 22.83 -7.79 0.41
C ILE A 46 21.76 -8.89 0.57
N CYS A 47 20.53 -8.67 0.10
CA CYS A 47 19.48 -9.70 0.16
C CYS A 47 19.85 -10.94 -0.66
N TRP A 48 20.33 -10.74 -1.89
CA TRP A 48 20.70 -11.83 -2.80
C TRP A 48 21.90 -12.62 -2.28
N LEU A 49 22.95 -11.92 -1.85
CA LEU A 49 24.18 -12.52 -1.34
C LEU A 49 23.93 -13.24 -0.01
N THR A 50 23.17 -12.65 0.91
CA THR A 50 22.85 -13.29 2.20
C THR A 50 22.09 -14.59 1.96
N CYS A 51 21.00 -14.54 1.18
CA CYS A 51 20.21 -15.73 0.91
C CYS A 51 21.01 -16.77 0.11
N GLY A 52 21.69 -16.34 -0.95
CA GLY A 52 22.46 -17.21 -1.85
C GLY A 52 23.62 -17.89 -1.15
N ALA A 53 24.42 -17.14 -0.38
CA ALA A 53 25.58 -17.67 0.33
C ALA A 53 25.18 -18.73 1.37
N ILE A 54 24.09 -18.51 2.11
CA ILE A 54 23.59 -19.47 3.09
C ILE A 54 23.12 -20.77 2.40
N GLU A 55 22.36 -20.67 1.29
CA GLU A 55 21.88 -21.86 0.57
C GLU A 55 23.03 -22.64 -0.08
N VAL A 56 24.00 -21.95 -0.68
CA VAL A 56 25.22 -22.57 -1.23
C VAL A 56 26.05 -23.22 -0.13
N ALA A 57 26.34 -22.52 0.97
CA ALA A 57 27.11 -23.05 2.09
C ALA A 57 26.43 -24.30 2.69
N GLN A 58 25.10 -24.32 2.72
CA GLN A 58 24.33 -25.48 3.16
C GLN A 58 24.46 -26.65 2.18
N GLY A 59 24.28 -26.42 0.86
CA GLY A 59 24.43 -27.46 -0.16
C GLY A 59 25.83 -28.06 -0.17
N MET A 60 26.86 -27.23 0.05
CA MET A 60 28.25 -27.69 0.21
C MET A 60 28.41 -28.59 1.44
N ARG A 61 27.93 -28.14 2.61
CA ARG A 61 28.09 -28.89 3.87
C ARG A 61 27.31 -30.19 3.91
N ARG A 62 26.08 -30.21 3.38
CA ARG A 62 25.16 -31.35 3.53
C ARG A 62 25.25 -32.32 2.36
N ASP A 63 25.23 -31.80 1.15
CA ASP A 63 25.01 -32.59 -0.08
C ASP A 63 26.26 -32.65 -0.96
N ARG A 64 27.38 -32.07 -0.49
CA ARG A 64 28.63 -31.87 -1.28
C ARG A 64 28.33 -31.35 -2.68
N THR A 65 27.38 -30.42 -2.79
CA THR A 65 26.91 -29.89 -4.07
C THR A 65 26.93 -28.37 -4.02
N ILE A 66 27.56 -27.75 -5.02
CA ILE A 66 27.48 -26.32 -5.28
C ILE A 66 26.44 -26.15 -6.38
N ALA A 67 25.22 -25.84 -5.98
CA ALA A 67 24.10 -25.63 -6.89
C ALA A 67 23.75 -24.15 -6.98
N TRP A 68 23.26 -23.74 -8.15
CA TRP A 68 22.66 -22.41 -8.33
C TRP A 68 21.51 -22.20 -7.33
N PRO A 69 21.56 -21.18 -6.44
CA PRO A 69 20.63 -21.03 -5.33
C PRO A 69 19.32 -20.35 -5.76
N ALA A 70 18.64 -20.90 -6.77
CA ALA A 70 17.43 -20.29 -7.36
C ALA A 70 16.34 -20.00 -6.33
N GLY A 71 16.13 -20.90 -5.36
CA GLY A 71 15.10 -20.73 -4.32
C GLY A 71 15.44 -19.63 -3.32
N ALA A 72 16.70 -19.56 -2.88
CA ALA A 72 17.18 -18.49 -2.01
C ALA A 72 17.18 -17.13 -2.71
N LEU A 73 17.61 -17.06 -3.97
CA LEU A 73 17.58 -15.81 -4.73
C LEU A 73 16.16 -15.28 -4.89
N LEU A 74 15.15 -16.15 -5.10
CA LEU A 74 13.75 -15.74 -5.12
C LEU A 74 13.30 -15.17 -3.76
N THR A 75 13.75 -15.76 -2.64
CA THR A 75 13.48 -15.23 -1.30
C THR A 75 14.11 -13.85 -1.12
N GLY A 76 15.38 -13.69 -1.50
CA GLY A 76 16.08 -12.41 -1.45
C GLY A 76 15.46 -11.33 -2.34
N ASN A 77 15.00 -11.70 -3.55
CA ASN A 77 14.25 -10.78 -4.42
C ASN A 77 12.93 -10.33 -3.77
N GLY A 78 12.15 -11.25 -3.19
CA GLY A 78 10.91 -10.89 -2.51
C GLY A 78 11.12 -9.90 -1.35
N ILE A 79 12.22 -10.04 -0.60
CA ILE A 79 12.58 -9.11 0.47
C ILE A 79 13.03 -7.77 -0.11
N ALA A 80 13.94 -7.76 -1.08
CA ALA A 80 14.47 -6.53 -1.68
C ALA A 80 13.38 -5.70 -2.38
N LEU A 81 12.40 -6.35 -3.02
CA LEU A 81 11.30 -5.65 -3.69
C LEU A 81 10.40 -4.91 -2.71
N LEU A 82 10.15 -5.47 -1.54
CA LEU A 82 9.13 -4.98 -0.61
C LEU A 82 9.71 -4.19 0.56
N LEU A 83 10.96 -4.40 0.96
CA LEU A 83 11.56 -3.71 2.10
C LEU A 83 12.17 -2.37 1.70
N ARG A 84 11.86 -1.32 2.44
CA ARG A 84 12.50 0.00 2.34
C ARG A 84 13.05 0.41 3.71
N ALA A 85 14.24 1.00 3.72
CA ALA A 85 14.83 1.60 4.92
C ALA A 85 14.63 3.13 4.87
N ASN A 86 14.22 3.72 5.99
CA ASN A 86 14.00 5.16 6.06
C ASN A 86 15.30 5.94 5.88
N GLY A 87 15.28 6.97 5.04
CA GLY A 87 16.46 7.80 4.74
C GLY A 87 17.30 7.31 3.57
N THR A 88 16.99 6.16 2.96
CA THR A 88 17.53 5.83 1.64
C THR A 88 16.91 6.74 0.59
N VAL A 89 17.74 7.39 -0.22
CA VAL A 89 17.31 8.31 -1.27
C VAL A 89 17.58 7.69 -2.63
N HIS A 90 16.70 7.95 -3.59
CA HIS A 90 16.92 7.53 -4.96
C HIS A 90 18.20 8.15 -5.55
N GLY A 91 18.97 7.36 -6.28
CA GLY A 91 20.25 7.79 -6.88
C GLY A 91 21.48 7.41 -6.05
N ASP A 92 21.33 7.15 -4.75
CA ASP A 92 22.42 6.61 -3.92
C ASP A 92 22.52 5.09 -4.05
N TRP A 93 22.92 4.64 -5.24
CA TRP A 93 22.85 3.23 -5.63
C TRP A 93 23.76 2.30 -4.81
N TRP A 94 24.85 2.82 -4.23
CA TRP A 94 25.81 2.03 -3.46
C TRP A 94 25.72 2.26 -1.96
N SER A 95 24.70 3.00 -1.50
CA SER A 95 24.42 3.21 -0.08
C SER A 95 24.31 1.91 0.69
N LEU A 96 25.08 1.81 1.78
CA LEU A 96 24.90 0.76 2.79
C LEU A 96 23.94 1.20 3.90
N HIS A 97 23.22 2.30 3.74
CA HIS A 97 22.26 2.75 4.73
C HIS A 97 21.25 1.65 5.07
N GLY A 98 21.06 1.38 6.36
CA GLY A 98 20.13 0.34 6.82
C GLY A 98 20.47 -1.09 6.38
N TRP A 99 21.70 -1.38 5.91
CA TRP A 99 22.12 -2.70 5.42
C TRP A 99 21.77 -3.85 6.38
N TYR A 100 21.88 -3.60 7.68
CA TYR A 100 21.63 -4.57 8.74
C TYR A 100 20.16 -4.99 8.81
N TYR A 101 19.20 -4.15 8.39
CA TYR A 101 17.80 -4.56 8.25
C TYR A 101 17.63 -5.59 7.14
N PHE A 102 18.19 -5.32 5.97
CA PHE A 102 18.11 -6.22 4.81
C PHE A 102 18.82 -7.55 5.09
N PHE A 103 20.00 -7.49 5.70
CA PHE A 103 20.73 -8.68 6.15
C PHE A 103 19.94 -9.48 7.18
N GLY A 104 19.46 -8.83 8.25
CA GLY A 104 18.75 -9.48 9.35
C GLY A 104 17.44 -10.13 8.90
N ILE A 105 16.65 -9.45 8.08
CA ILE A 105 15.39 -9.98 7.52
C ILE A 105 15.69 -11.14 6.55
N SER A 106 16.71 -11.03 5.70
CA SER A 106 17.13 -12.12 4.80
C SER A 106 17.61 -13.36 5.56
N LEU A 107 18.41 -13.16 6.62
CA LEU A 107 18.87 -14.23 7.49
C LEU A 107 17.67 -14.91 8.18
N ALA A 108 16.76 -14.12 8.77
CA ALA A 108 15.56 -14.62 9.41
C ALA A 108 14.69 -15.44 8.44
N ALA A 109 14.57 -15.02 7.18
CA ALA A 109 13.79 -15.74 6.17
C ALA A 109 14.30 -17.17 5.99
N LEU A 110 15.62 -17.34 5.93
CA LEU A 110 16.23 -18.66 5.77
C LEU A 110 16.19 -19.50 7.04
N VAL A 111 16.30 -18.87 8.21
CA VAL A 111 16.10 -19.53 9.50
C VAL A 111 14.67 -20.10 9.56
N ILE A 112 13.65 -19.28 9.28
CA ILE A 112 12.25 -19.74 9.28
C ILE A 112 12.02 -20.84 8.24
N LYS A 113 12.49 -20.64 6.99
CA LYS A 113 12.44 -21.65 5.92
C LYS A 113 13.00 -23.00 6.36
N ARG A 114 14.02 -22.99 7.21
CA ARG A 114 14.76 -24.19 7.63
C ARG A 114 14.15 -24.87 8.84
N TYR A 115 13.76 -24.12 9.87
CA TYR A 115 13.38 -24.67 11.16
C TYR A 115 11.86 -24.76 11.35
N VAL A 116 11.08 -23.90 10.71
CA VAL A 116 9.62 -23.89 10.84
C VAL A 116 8.99 -24.72 9.74
N ARG A 117 8.91 -26.03 9.98
CA ARG A 117 8.50 -27.02 8.98
C ARG A 117 7.43 -27.97 9.53
N PHE A 118 6.54 -28.38 8.64
CA PHE A 118 5.51 -29.40 8.88
C PHE A 118 5.56 -30.42 7.75
N GLN A 119 5.60 -31.71 8.09
CA GLN A 119 5.69 -32.83 7.12
C GLN A 119 6.80 -32.64 6.07
N GLY A 120 7.98 -32.17 6.50
CA GLY A 120 9.12 -31.97 5.61
C GLY A 120 8.97 -30.79 4.63
N ARG A 121 7.97 -29.92 4.77
CA ARG A 121 7.81 -28.66 4.01
C ARG A 121 7.83 -27.46 4.95
N HIS A 122 8.29 -26.30 4.48
CA HIS A 122 8.18 -25.10 5.29
C HIS A 122 6.73 -24.63 5.31
N ILE A 123 6.30 -24.14 6.47
CA ILE A 123 4.90 -23.74 6.69
C ILE A 123 4.61 -22.41 5.99
N PHE A 124 5.49 -21.44 6.22
CA PHE A 124 5.31 -20.07 5.77
C PHE A 124 6.12 -19.77 4.51
N ASN A 125 5.56 -18.92 3.64
CA ASN A 125 6.35 -18.23 2.64
C ASN A 125 7.44 -17.42 3.39
N PRO A 126 8.74 -17.74 3.18
CA PRO A 126 9.79 -17.29 4.08
C PRO A 126 10.05 -15.80 4.01
N SER A 127 9.91 -15.15 2.85
CA SER A 127 10.05 -13.69 2.73
C SER A 127 8.83 -12.98 3.31
N ASN A 128 7.62 -13.45 3.02
CA ASN A 128 6.39 -12.81 3.49
C ASN A 128 6.31 -12.74 5.03
N ILE A 129 6.56 -13.85 5.73
CA ILE A 129 6.46 -13.91 7.20
C ILE A 129 7.46 -12.96 7.88
N VAL A 130 8.71 -12.92 7.43
CA VAL A 130 9.71 -12.06 8.06
C VAL A 130 9.51 -10.59 7.73
N LEU A 131 8.93 -10.26 6.57
CA LEU A 131 8.56 -8.89 6.25
C LEU A 131 7.46 -8.42 7.20
N VAL A 132 6.39 -9.21 7.37
CA VAL A 132 5.32 -8.91 8.34
C VAL A 132 5.88 -8.73 9.75
N LEU A 133 6.68 -9.68 10.24
CA LEU A 133 7.29 -9.59 11.57
C LEU A 133 8.24 -8.39 11.70
N GLY A 134 9.02 -8.12 10.65
CA GLY A 134 9.92 -6.97 10.60
C GLY A 134 9.17 -5.65 10.70
N PHE A 135 8.11 -5.47 9.89
CA PHE A 135 7.29 -4.26 9.93
C PHE A 135 6.62 -4.05 11.29
N LEU A 136 6.07 -5.12 11.88
CA LEU A 136 5.45 -5.06 13.20
C LEU A 136 6.46 -4.73 14.31
N ALA A 137 7.67 -5.31 14.26
CA ALA A 137 8.67 -5.15 15.32
C ALA A 137 9.46 -3.83 15.21
N LEU A 138 9.73 -3.35 14.00
CA LEU A 138 10.59 -2.18 13.76
C LEU A 138 9.79 -0.89 13.52
N GLY A 139 8.56 -1.00 13.01
CA GLY A 139 7.65 0.10 12.77
C GLY A 139 8.10 1.09 11.68
N THR A 140 7.19 2.02 11.36
CA THR A 140 7.33 3.04 10.31
C THR A 140 8.53 3.96 10.50
N ARG A 141 9.10 4.07 11.72
CA ARG A 141 10.26 4.92 12.01
C ARG A 141 11.57 4.36 11.44
N ARG A 142 11.65 3.06 11.18
CA ARG A 142 12.88 2.39 10.73
C ARG A 142 12.76 1.85 9.32
N ILE A 143 11.71 1.07 9.08
CA ILE A 143 11.49 0.42 7.81
C ILE A 143 10.04 0.57 7.37
N ASN A 144 9.84 0.57 6.06
CA ASN A 144 8.55 0.65 5.44
C ASN A 144 8.41 -0.39 4.34
N PRO A 145 7.19 -0.86 4.06
CA PRO A 145 6.95 -1.59 2.83
C PRO A 145 7.05 -0.64 1.62
N GLN A 146 7.35 -1.20 0.45
CA GLN A 146 7.19 -0.54 -0.85
C GLN A 146 5.74 -0.08 -1.02
N ASP A 147 5.50 1.00 -1.74
CA ASP A 147 4.16 1.59 -1.93
C ASP A 147 3.29 0.78 -2.91
N PHE A 148 1.97 0.79 -2.72
CA PHE A 148 1.01 0.17 -3.65
C PHE A 148 1.06 0.89 -4.99
N TRP A 149 1.22 2.20 -4.97
CA TRP A 149 1.43 3.00 -6.16
C TRP A 149 2.91 3.02 -6.54
N PHE A 150 3.23 2.57 -7.74
CA PHE A 150 4.62 2.49 -8.21
C PHE A 150 5.10 3.75 -8.94
N GLY A 151 4.21 4.66 -9.29
CA GLY A 151 4.56 5.86 -10.04
C GLY A 151 3.49 6.28 -11.04
N PRO A 152 3.68 7.44 -11.69
CA PRO A 152 2.78 7.92 -12.73
C PRO A 152 2.79 6.99 -13.95
N ARG A 153 1.80 7.19 -14.83
CA ARG A 153 1.74 6.44 -16.10
C ARG A 153 3.02 6.66 -16.89
N SER A 154 3.76 5.58 -17.08
CA SER A 154 5.08 5.60 -17.72
C SER A 154 5.29 4.31 -18.49
N LEU A 155 6.24 4.33 -19.43
CA LEU A 155 6.65 3.12 -20.15
C LEU A 155 7.16 2.05 -19.17
N GLY A 156 7.89 2.44 -18.12
CA GLY A 156 8.34 1.54 -17.06
C GLY A 156 7.19 0.84 -16.34
N LEU A 157 6.10 1.56 -16.03
CA LEU A 157 4.90 0.97 -15.41
C LEU A 157 4.21 -0.03 -16.35
N LEU A 158 4.06 0.33 -17.63
CA LEU A 158 3.49 -0.56 -18.63
C LEU A 158 4.31 -1.85 -18.78
N ILE A 159 5.63 -1.74 -18.93
CA ILE A 159 6.54 -2.89 -19.02
C ILE A 159 6.42 -3.75 -17.77
N THR A 160 6.45 -3.14 -16.59
CA THR A 160 6.30 -3.83 -15.30
C THR A 160 5.01 -4.64 -15.24
N LEU A 161 3.87 -4.02 -15.58
CA LEU A 161 2.58 -4.69 -15.57
C LEU A 161 2.48 -5.81 -16.61
N VAL A 162 2.96 -5.57 -17.83
CA VAL A 162 2.95 -6.59 -18.89
C VAL A 162 3.80 -7.80 -18.49
N VAL A 163 5.02 -7.58 -18.01
CA VAL A 163 5.92 -8.67 -17.61
C VAL A 163 5.37 -9.42 -16.40
N LEU A 164 4.78 -8.73 -15.41
CA LEU A 164 4.16 -9.37 -14.25
C LEU A 164 2.91 -10.17 -14.63
N ILE A 165 1.99 -9.59 -15.40
CA ILE A 165 0.72 -10.24 -15.74
C ILE A 165 0.96 -11.39 -16.71
N VAL A 166 1.67 -11.16 -17.82
CA VAL A 166 1.90 -12.19 -18.84
C VAL A 166 2.87 -13.25 -18.30
N GLY A 167 4.00 -12.82 -17.74
CA GLY A 167 5.02 -13.72 -17.20
C GLY A 167 4.52 -14.51 -15.99
N GLY A 168 3.90 -13.84 -15.02
CA GLY A 168 3.30 -14.47 -13.84
C GLY A 168 2.16 -15.43 -14.19
N SER A 169 1.29 -15.06 -15.15
CA SER A 169 0.25 -15.97 -15.64
C SER A 169 0.82 -17.19 -16.35
N ALA A 170 1.87 -17.03 -17.17
CA ALA A 170 2.52 -18.14 -17.84
C ALA A 170 3.18 -19.12 -16.84
N VAL A 171 3.87 -18.60 -15.82
CA VAL A 171 4.49 -19.42 -14.77
C VAL A 171 3.42 -20.16 -13.97
N THR A 172 2.39 -19.45 -13.50
CA THR A 172 1.31 -20.09 -12.71
C THR A 172 0.49 -21.08 -13.54
N ALA A 173 0.37 -20.88 -14.85
CA ALA A 173 -0.21 -21.87 -15.77
C ALA A 173 0.61 -23.15 -15.80
N ARG A 174 1.92 -23.05 -15.98
CA ARG A 174 2.85 -24.19 -16.02
C ARG A 174 2.85 -24.97 -14.71
N LEU A 175 2.67 -24.28 -13.57
CA LEU A 175 2.62 -24.90 -12.25
C LEU A 175 1.23 -25.41 -11.84
N GLY A 176 0.19 -25.15 -12.65
CA GLY A 176 -1.19 -25.51 -12.34
C GLY A 176 -1.81 -24.69 -11.20
N LEU A 177 -1.29 -23.49 -10.92
CA LEU A 177 -1.67 -22.62 -9.81
C LEU A 177 -2.60 -21.46 -10.21
N ARG A 178 -3.02 -21.40 -11.49
CA ARG A 178 -3.91 -20.33 -12.02
C ARG A 178 -5.18 -20.15 -11.20
N THR A 179 -5.87 -21.24 -10.86
CA THR A 179 -7.13 -21.18 -10.11
C THR A 179 -6.96 -20.45 -8.79
N MET A 180 -5.87 -20.70 -8.07
CA MET A 180 -5.57 -20.05 -6.79
C MET A 180 -5.29 -18.56 -6.98
N ALA A 181 -4.44 -18.19 -7.95
CA ALA A 181 -4.11 -16.80 -8.24
C ALA A 181 -5.36 -15.99 -8.64
N ILE A 182 -6.22 -16.56 -9.52
CA ILE A 182 -7.47 -15.93 -9.95
C ILE A 182 -8.46 -15.81 -8.77
N SER A 183 -8.61 -16.87 -7.98
CA SER A 183 -9.53 -16.87 -6.82
C SER A 183 -9.14 -15.81 -5.80
N PHE A 184 -7.83 -15.68 -5.51
CA PHE A 184 -7.29 -14.59 -4.70
C PHE A 184 -7.64 -13.23 -5.31
N TYR A 185 -7.25 -12.99 -6.57
CA TYR A 185 -7.36 -11.68 -7.19
C TYR A 185 -8.82 -11.20 -7.28
N VAL A 186 -9.74 -12.07 -7.72
CA VAL A 186 -11.17 -11.74 -7.83
C VAL A 186 -11.77 -11.46 -6.46
N THR A 187 -11.50 -12.31 -5.46
CA THR A 187 -12.04 -12.12 -4.10
C THR A 187 -11.49 -10.84 -3.47
N PHE A 188 -10.19 -10.60 -3.60
CA PHE A 188 -9.53 -9.41 -3.07
C PHE A 188 -10.05 -8.15 -3.73
N ALA A 189 -10.10 -8.09 -5.07
CA ALA A 189 -10.59 -6.93 -5.81
C ALA A 189 -12.08 -6.63 -5.52
N ALA A 190 -12.92 -7.66 -5.40
CA ALA A 190 -14.33 -7.49 -5.02
C ALA A 190 -14.47 -6.97 -3.59
N SER A 191 -13.68 -7.50 -2.65
CA SER A 191 -13.69 -7.06 -1.24
C SER A 191 -13.23 -5.61 -1.10
N LEU A 192 -12.15 -5.22 -1.79
CA LEU A 192 -11.73 -3.82 -1.86
C LEU A 192 -12.79 -2.94 -2.54
N GLY A 193 -13.54 -3.46 -3.50
CA GLY A 193 -14.65 -2.75 -4.13
C GLY A 193 -15.75 -2.40 -3.13
N VAL A 194 -16.06 -3.31 -2.21
CA VAL A 194 -17.00 -3.04 -1.11
C VAL A 194 -16.45 -1.98 -0.15
N LEU A 195 -15.17 -2.05 0.22
CA LEU A 195 -14.54 -1.03 1.08
C LEU A 195 -14.56 0.36 0.41
N ALA A 196 -14.17 0.43 -0.86
CA ALA A 196 -14.19 1.65 -1.65
C ALA A 196 -15.60 2.24 -1.76
N ALA A 197 -16.60 1.42 -2.07
CA ALA A 197 -17.99 1.84 -2.19
C ALA A 197 -18.62 2.28 -0.86
N THR A 198 -18.01 1.90 0.27
CA THR A 198 -18.50 2.25 1.61
C THR A 198 -17.65 3.33 2.29
N GLY A 199 -16.85 4.08 1.53
CA GLY A 199 -16.16 5.29 2.00
C GLY A 199 -14.87 5.01 2.75
N HIS A 200 -14.19 3.89 2.49
CA HIS A 200 -12.87 3.64 3.06
C HIS A 200 -11.83 4.65 2.53
N ALA A 201 -11.00 5.15 3.43
CA ALA A 201 -9.99 6.17 3.19
C ALA A 201 -8.64 5.72 3.77
N MET A 202 -7.58 5.93 3.01
CA MET A 202 -6.22 5.53 3.40
C MET A 202 -5.22 6.65 3.12
N ALA A 203 -4.55 7.14 4.16
CA ALA A 203 -3.43 8.05 4.00
C ALA A 203 -2.23 7.30 3.39
N ALA A 204 -1.67 7.88 2.32
CA ALA A 204 -0.59 7.26 1.55
C ALA A 204 0.46 8.30 1.20
N ARG A 205 1.72 7.89 1.06
CA ARG A 205 2.82 8.86 0.82
C ARG A 205 2.84 9.44 -0.61
N TRP A 206 2.14 8.80 -1.51
CA TRP A 206 2.01 9.16 -2.92
C TRP A 206 0.76 10.01 -3.20
N SER A 207 0.06 10.46 -2.16
CA SER A 207 -1.11 11.33 -2.26
C SER A 207 -1.04 12.41 -1.18
N PHE A 208 -1.46 13.64 -1.47
CA PHE A 208 -1.56 14.72 -0.46
C PHE A 208 -2.86 14.65 0.36
N GLY A 209 -3.90 13.98 -0.17
CA GLY A 209 -5.14 13.66 0.54
C GLY A 209 -5.31 12.15 0.74
N PRO A 210 -6.27 11.71 1.56
CA PRO A 210 -6.60 10.29 1.68
C PRO A 210 -6.95 9.68 0.32
N ALA A 211 -6.44 8.48 0.04
CA ALA A 211 -6.85 7.72 -1.13
C ALA A 211 -8.21 7.09 -0.84
N GLU A 212 -9.23 7.53 -1.58
CA GLU A 212 -10.63 7.14 -1.36
C GLU A 212 -11.29 6.56 -2.62
N GLY A 213 -12.43 5.90 -2.40
CA GLY A 213 -13.34 5.47 -3.46
C GLY A 213 -12.65 4.76 -4.63
N MET A 214 -12.88 5.26 -5.84
CA MET A 214 -12.34 4.64 -7.06
C MET A 214 -10.82 4.78 -7.18
N VAL A 215 -10.23 5.83 -6.61
CA VAL A 215 -8.77 6.02 -6.59
C VAL A 215 -8.13 4.94 -5.73
N PHE A 216 -8.62 4.76 -4.51
CA PHE A 216 -8.21 3.66 -3.62
C PHE A 216 -8.30 2.30 -4.32
N TRP A 217 -9.46 1.99 -4.90
CA TRP A 217 -9.70 0.69 -5.53
C TRP A 217 -8.77 0.45 -6.71
N LYS A 218 -8.70 1.40 -7.67
CA LYS A 218 -7.88 1.24 -8.87
C LYS A 218 -6.41 1.14 -8.52
N THR A 219 -5.89 1.98 -7.62
CA THR A 219 -4.48 1.98 -7.25
C THR A 219 -4.05 0.63 -6.69
N ILE A 220 -4.83 0.05 -5.77
CA ILE A 220 -4.45 -1.21 -5.13
C ILE A 220 -4.68 -2.39 -6.07
N VAL A 221 -5.83 -2.49 -6.73
CA VAL A 221 -6.15 -3.63 -7.61
C VAL A 221 -5.20 -3.72 -8.81
N SER A 222 -4.77 -2.57 -9.35
CA SER A 222 -3.79 -2.51 -10.44
C SER A 222 -2.34 -2.41 -9.96
N SER A 223 -2.09 -2.52 -8.65
CA SER A 223 -0.74 -2.40 -8.10
C SER A 223 0.17 -3.54 -8.59
N PRO A 224 1.37 -3.23 -9.12
CA PRO A 224 2.39 -4.23 -9.39
C PRO A 224 2.70 -5.12 -8.17
N GLU A 225 2.62 -4.58 -6.96
CA GLU A 225 2.86 -5.34 -5.73
C GLU A 225 1.80 -6.43 -5.51
N VAL A 226 0.53 -6.15 -5.80
CA VAL A 226 -0.55 -7.14 -5.69
C VAL A 226 -0.34 -8.28 -6.69
N PHE A 227 0.14 -7.98 -7.90
CA PHE A 227 0.53 -9.00 -8.87
C PHE A 227 1.77 -9.79 -8.42
N ILE A 228 2.77 -9.13 -7.82
CA ILE A 228 3.94 -9.82 -7.27
C ILE A 228 3.51 -10.80 -6.16
N PHE A 229 2.63 -10.35 -5.27
CA PHE A 229 2.07 -11.17 -4.21
C PHE A 229 1.30 -12.37 -4.78
N ALA A 230 0.41 -12.14 -5.75
CA ALA A 230 -0.40 -13.17 -6.39
C ALA A 230 0.43 -14.22 -7.13
N PHE A 231 1.46 -13.79 -7.88
CA PHE A 231 2.20 -14.66 -8.80
C PHE A 231 3.50 -15.24 -8.25
N PHE A 232 4.06 -14.67 -7.17
CA PHE A 232 5.35 -15.12 -6.63
C PHE A 232 5.37 -15.37 -5.12
N MET A 233 4.39 -14.87 -4.35
CA MET A 233 4.30 -15.15 -2.91
C MET A 233 3.26 -16.21 -2.59
N ILE A 234 2.00 -15.98 -2.99
CA ILE A 234 0.91 -16.94 -2.77
C ILE A 234 1.20 -18.25 -3.47
N THR A 235 1.82 -18.23 -4.64
CA THR A 235 2.07 -19.40 -5.51
C THR A 235 3.36 -20.15 -5.20
N ASP A 236 3.94 -19.96 -4.02
CA ASP A 236 5.06 -20.80 -3.58
C ASP A 236 4.59 -22.27 -3.49
N PRO A 237 5.12 -23.19 -4.32
CA PRO A 237 4.62 -24.57 -4.40
C PRO A 237 4.84 -25.36 -3.11
N LYS A 238 5.68 -24.89 -2.19
CA LYS A 238 5.95 -25.58 -0.92
C LYS A 238 4.96 -25.22 0.19
N THR A 239 4.29 -24.07 0.10
CA THR A 239 3.33 -23.58 1.10
C THR A 239 1.87 -23.74 0.66
N THR A 240 1.66 -24.07 -0.61
CA THR A 240 0.33 -24.10 -1.22
C THR A 240 -0.32 -25.49 -1.20
N PRO A 241 -1.66 -25.54 -1.23
CA PRO A 241 -2.38 -26.79 -1.39
C PRO A 241 -2.09 -27.50 -2.71
N THR A 242 -2.16 -28.83 -2.71
CA THR A 242 -1.98 -29.66 -3.90
C THR A 242 -3.27 -29.92 -4.68
N GLY A 243 -4.42 -30.02 -4.00
CA GLY A 243 -5.74 -30.25 -4.61
C GLY A 243 -6.33 -29.01 -5.29
N ARG A 244 -7.19 -29.21 -6.28
CA ARG A 244 -7.84 -28.13 -7.06
C ARG A 244 -8.80 -27.31 -6.21
N VAL A 245 -9.65 -27.99 -5.43
CA VAL A 245 -10.61 -27.33 -4.52
C VAL A 245 -9.84 -26.56 -3.44
N GLY A 246 -8.83 -27.20 -2.86
CA GLY A 246 -8.01 -26.57 -1.82
C GLY A 246 -7.31 -25.31 -2.32
N ARG A 247 -6.79 -25.32 -3.56
CA ARG A 247 -6.20 -24.13 -4.20
C ARG A 247 -7.18 -22.97 -4.36
N ALA A 248 -8.41 -23.25 -4.80
CA ALA A 248 -9.44 -22.24 -4.94
C ALA A 248 -9.79 -21.61 -3.58
N VAL A 249 -10.09 -22.46 -2.58
CA VAL A 249 -10.46 -22.01 -1.23
C VAL A 249 -9.33 -21.25 -0.55
N PHE A 250 -8.08 -21.72 -0.69
CA PHE A 250 -6.91 -21.04 -0.16
C PHE A 250 -6.73 -19.65 -0.78
N GLY A 251 -6.86 -19.53 -2.11
CA GLY A 251 -6.82 -18.24 -2.80
C GLY A 251 -7.92 -17.28 -2.33
N THR A 252 -9.18 -17.73 -2.33
CA THR A 252 -10.33 -16.95 -1.82
C THR A 252 -10.13 -16.54 -0.37
N GLY A 253 -9.64 -17.46 0.46
CA GLY A 253 -9.35 -17.23 1.87
C GLY A 253 -8.30 -16.14 2.09
N ILE A 254 -7.20 -16.17 1.35
CA ILE A 254 -6.18 -15.11 1.40
C ILE A 254 -6.80 -13.79 0.95
N GLY A 255 -7.53 -13.76 -0.16
CA GLY A 255 -8.14 -12.53 -0.67
C GLY A 255 -9.08 -11.88 0.35
N LEU A 256 -9.94 -12.69 1.00
CA LEU A 256 -10.87 -12.20 2.02
C LEU A 256 -10.15 -11.76 3.30
N THR A 257 -9.20 -12.56 3.80
CA THR A 257 -8.48 -12.22 5.05
C THR A 257 -7.54 -11.04 4.89
N SER A 258 -6.84 -10.91 3.75
CA SER A 258 -6.05 -9.73 3.42
C SER A 258 -6.93 -8.48 3.39
N ALA A 259 -8.10 -8.53 2.74
CA ALA A 259 -9.03 -7.40 2.72
C ALA A 259 -9.62 -7.08 4.10
N LEU A 260 -9.99 -8.10 4.90
CA LEU A 260 -10.47 -7.93 6.29
C LEU A 260 -9.44 -7.22 7.17
N LEU A 261 -8.17 -7.60 7.07
CA LEU A 261 -7.11 -7.00 7.87
C LEU A 261 -6.73 -5.60 7.39
N MET A 262 -6.94 -5.30 6.10
CA MET A 262 -6.79 -3.97 5.52
C MET A 262 -7.94 -3.03 5.88
N ALA A 263 -9.16 -3.55 6.01
CA ALA A 263 -10.38 -2.75 6.19
C ALA A 263 -10.29 -1.70 7.31
N PRO A 264 -9.80 -1.99 8.53
CA PRO A 264 -9.74 -0.98 9.59
C PRO A 264 -8.53 -0.04 9.48
N GLN A 265 -7.68 -0.17 8.46
CA GLN A 265 -6.39 0.51 8.40
C GLN A 265 -6.49 1.85 7.64
N GLY A 266 -6.32 2.97 8.34
CA GLY A 266 -6.32 4.30 7.73
C GLY A 266 -4.97 4.74 7.13
N THR A 267 -3.93 3.89 7.16
CA THR A 267 -2.60 4.21 6.61
C THR A 267 -2.12 3.10 5.69
N GLU A 268 -1.37 3.47 4.64
CA GLU A 268 -0.81 2.51 3.70
C GLU A 268 0.13 1.49 4.36
N PHE A 269 0.91 1.91 5.36
CA PHE A 269 1.79 1.01 6.11
C PHE A 269 0.97 -0.12 6.76
N ALA A 270 -0.05 0.23 7.53
CA ALA A 270 -0.85 -0.75 8.26
C ALA A 270 -1.70 -1.61 7.30
N ALA A 271 -2.21 -1.00 6.22
CA ALA A 271 -2.89 -1.73 5.16
C ALA A 271 -1.96 -2.78 4.52
N LYS A 272 -0.70 -2.44 4.23
CA LYS A 272 0.27 -3.40 3.69
C LYS A 272 0.62 -4.52 4.65
N VAL A 273 0.79 -4.21 5.93
CA VAL A 273 1.01 -5.24 6.96
C VAL A 273 -0.20 -6.18 7.03
N GLY A 274 -1.43 -5.63 7.01
CA GLY A 274 -2.67 -6.42 6.97
C GLY A 274 -2.79 -7.29 5.70
N PHE A 275 -2.49 -6.70 4.55
CA PHE A 275 -2.47 -7.38 3.25
C PHE A 275 -1.56 -8.63 3.27
N LEU A 276 -0.30 -8.46 3.66
CA LEU A 276 0.70 -9.53 3.70
C LEU A 276 0.38 -10.57 4.80
N SER A 277 -0.24 -10.14 5.89
CA SER A 277 -0.65 -11.01 7.01
C SER A 277 -1.72 -12.04 6.61
N GLY A 278 -2.57 -11.76 5.61
CA GLY A 278 -3.53 -12.74 5.11
C GLY A 278 -2.88 -14.05 4.65
N LEU A 279 -1.76 -13.96 3.93
CA LEU A 279 -0.99 -15.15 3.53
C LEU A 279 -0.29 -15.82 4.73
N VAL A 280 0.17 -15.06 5.72
CA VAL A 280 0.73 -15.65 6.96
C VAL A 280 -0.31 -16.53 7.67
N ILE A 281 -1.52 -16.01 7.85
CA ILE A 281 -2.61 -16.72 8.52
C ILE A 281 -2.96 -18.00 7.77
N TRP A 282 -3.12 -17.94 6.45
CA TRP A 282 -3.47 -19.11 5.65
C TRP A 282 -2.34 -20.14 5.55
N ASN A 283 -1.09 -19.70 5.50
CA ASN A 283 0.07 -20.59 5.56
C ASN A 283 0.11 -21.38 6.90
N ALA A 284 -0.30 -20.78 8.01
CA ALA A 284 -0.43 -21.50 9.28
C ALA A 284 -1.68 -22.39 9.31
N ALA A 285 -2.85 -21.84 8.98
CA ALA A 285 -4.14 -22.51 9.12
C ALA A 285 -4.27 -23.73 8.20
N TRP A 286 -3.75 -23.66 6.98
CA TRP A 286 -3.91 -24.73 5.99
C TRP A 286 -3.31 -26.07 6.43
N PRO A 287 -1.98 -26.18 6.65
CA PRO A 287 -1.35 -27.44 7.05
C PRO A 287 -1.78 -27.91 8.44
N LEU A 288 -2.12 -27.00 9.37
CA LEU A 288 -2.42 -27.37 10.76
C LEU A 288 -3.89 -27.78 10.96
N LEU A 289 -4.82 -27.08 10.32
CA LEU A 289 -6.25 -27.17 10.63
C LEU A 289 -7.07 -27.63 9.44
N LEU A 290 -6.87 -27.00 8.27
CA LEU A 290 -7.86 -27.05 7.19
C LEU A 290 -7.69 -28.22 6.22
N HIS A 291 -6.46 -28.65 5.92
CA HIS A 291 -6.20 -29.61 4.83
C HIS A 291 -7.01 -30.93 4.94
N ARG A 292 -7.34 -31.36 6.15
CA ARG A 292 -8.12 -32.56 6.45
C ARG A 292 -9.61 -32.46 6.11
N TRP A 293 -10.14 -31.26 5.88
CA TRP A 293 -11.57 -31.03 5.62
C TRP A 293 -11.89 -30.88 4.13
N PHE A 294 -10.87 -30.93 3.27
CA PHE A 294 -11.03 -30.79 1.83
C PHE A 294 -10.73 -32.11 1.11
N PRO A 295 -11.27 -32.30 -0.11
CA PRO A 295 -11.01 -33.48 -0.93
C PRO A 295 -9.52 -33.78 -1.08
N ALA A 296 -9.18 -35.07 -1.09
CA ALA A 296 -7.83 -35.50 -1.38
C ALA A 296 -7.44 -35.12 -2.82
N PRO A 297 -6.19 -34.72 -3.08
CA PRO A 297 -5.77 -34.31 -4.42
C PRO A 297 -6.03 -35.40 -5.46
N GLY A 298 -6.77 -35.07 -6.53
CA GLY A 298 -7.09 -36.02 -7.61
C GLY A 298 -8.24 -36.99 -7.30
N ALA A 299 -8.91 -36.86 -6.15
CA ALA A 299 -10.15 -37.59 -5.88
C ALA A 299 -11.29 -37.10 -6.80
N ALA A 300 -12.33 -37.93 -6.99
CA ALA A 300 -13.46 -37.61 -7.86
C ALA A 300 -14.25 -36.35 -7.42
N ASP A 301 -14.13 -35.97 -6.15
CA ASP A 301 -14.70 -34.76 -5.55
C ASP A 301 -13.72 -33.58 -5.50
N ASP A 302 -12.48 -33.70 -5.97
CA ASP A 302 -11.51 -32.60 -6.14
C ASP A 302 -11.80 -31.77 -7.41
N ASP A 303 -13.07 -31.43 -7.58
CA ASP A 303 -13.61 -30.54 -8.59
C ASP A 303 -14.53 -29.52 -7.90
N LEU A 304 -14.30 -28.23 -8.13
CA LEU A 304 -14.98 -27.16 -7.39
C LEU A 304 -16.51 -27.20 -7.57
N ALA A 305 -16.97 -27.45 -8.79
CA ALA A 305 -18.42 -27.53 -9.07
C ALA A 305 -19.04 -28.74 -8.38
N THR A 306 -18.35 -29.88 -8.43
CA THR A 306 -18.80 -31.13 -7.79
C THR A 306 -18.80 -31.01 -6.27
N TRP A 307 -17.74 -30.46 -5.69
CA TRP A 307 -17.62 -30.20 -4.26
C TRP A 307 -18.72 -29.24 -3.76
N LEU A 308 -18.98 -28.13 -4.47
CA LEU A 308 -20.06 -27.21 -4.14
C LEU A 308 -21.45 -27.87 -4.24
N ARG A 309 -21.69 -28.70 -5.25
CA ARG A 309 -22.94 -29.48 -5.36
C ARG A 309 -23.13 -30.46 -4.21
N GLN A 310 -22.06 -31.12 -3.77
CA GLN A 310 -22.09 -32.03 -2.63
C GLN A 310 -22.33 -31.28 -1.31
N LEU A 311 -21.68 -30.13 -1.11
CA LEU A 311 -21.92 -29.24 0.03
C LEU A 311 -23.36 -28.72 0.10
N ALA A 312 -23.92 -28.33 -1.04
CA ALA A 312 -25.31 -27.93 -1.20
C ALA A 312 -26.31 -29.08 -0.98
N GLY A 313 -25.85 -30.30 -0.70
CA GLY A 313 -26.70 -31.44 -0.36
C GLY A 313 -27.41 -32.09 -1.55
N ARG A 314 -26.95 -31.85 -2.79
CA ARG A 314 -27.46 -32.55 -3.99
C ARG A 314 -26.89 -33.97 -4.14
N ARG A 315 -26.90 -34.75 -3.05
CA ARG A 315 -26.72 -36.20 -3.12
C ARG A 315 -28.09 -36.85 -3.31
N ALA A 316 -28.20 -37.79 -4.25
CA ALA A 316 -29.40 -38.60 -4.40
C ALA A 316 -29.71 -39.29 -3.05
N GLY A 317 -30.84 -38.95 -2.41
CA GLY A 317 -31.32 -39.60 -1.18
C GLY A 317 -31.25 -38.81 0.13
N ALA A 318 -30.87 -37.52 0.17
CA ALA A 318 -30.88 -36.73 1.40
C ALA A 318 -32.28 -36.14 1.75
N PRO A 319 -32.66 -35.99 3.04
CA PRO A 319 -33.96 -35.43 3.45
C PRO A 319 -34.13 -33.97 2.99
N ARG A 320 -35.29 -33.65 2.40
CA ARG A 320 -35.61 -32.37 1.70
C ARG A 320 -35.29 -31.07 2.45
N ARG A 321 -35.19 -31.07 3.79
CA ARG A 321 -34.92 -29.85 4.60
C ARG A 321 -33.42 -29.54 4.78
N ALA A 322 -32.55 -30.54 4.77
CA ALA A 322 -31.11 -30.38 4.93
C ALA A 322 -30.40 -29.65 3.76
N PRO A 323 -30.74 -29.86 2.47
CA PRO A 323 -30.11 -29.13 1.38
C PRO A 323 -30.51 -27.65 1.36
N VAL A 324 -31.76 -27.32 1.71
CA VAL A 324 -32.26 -25.93 1.72
C VAL A 324 -31.48 -25.06 2.71
N LEU A 325 -31.27 -25.55 3.94
CA LEU A 325 -30.49 -24.83 4.95
C LEU A 325 -29.02 -24.63 4.51
N ARG A 326 -28.39 -25.66 3.94
CA ARG A 326 -27.00 -25.57 3.47
C ARG A 326 -26.83 -24.64 2.27
N THR A 327 -27.78 -24.67 1.32
CA THR A 327 -27.80 -23.71 0.21
C THR A 327 -28.02 -22.29 0.72
N ALA A 328 -28.88 -22.09 1.72
CA ALA A 328 -29.09 -20.78 2.33
C ALA A 328 -27.82 -20.27 3.04
N LEU A 329 -27.10 -21.14 3.76
CA LEU A 329 -25.82 -20.78 4.40
C LEU A 329 -24.74 -20.41 3.38
N LEU A 330 -24.62 -21.17 2.28
CA LEU A 330 -23.69 -20.85 1.19
C LEU A 330 -24.07 -19.53 0.50
N ALA A 331 -25.37 -19.29 0.28
CA ALA A 331 -25.85 -18.03 -0.28
C ALA A 331 -25.63 -16.84 0.67
N ALA A 332 -25.74 -17.07 1.98
CA ALA A 332 -25.50 -16.04 3.00
C ALA A 332 -24.01 -15.71 3.19
N ALA A 333 -23.07 -16.57 2.77
CA ALA A 333 -21.65 -16.34 2.98
C ALA A 333 -21.16 -15.04 2.32
N VAL A 334 -21.65 -14.71 1.12
CA VAL A 334 -21.28 -13.48 0.39
C VAL A 334 -21.79 -12.21 1.10
N PRO A 335 -23.09 -12.06 1.40
CA PRO A 335 -23.57 -10.88 2.12
C PRO A 335 -23.00 -10.77 3.53
N VAL A 336 -22.74 -11.88 4.23
CA VAL A 336 -22.05 -11.86 5.54
C VAL A 336 -20.61 -11.35 5.39
N ALA A 337 -19.87 -11.82 4.38
CA ALA A 337 -18.52 -11.32 4.11
C ALA A 337 -18.53 -9.83 3.74
N ALA A 338 -19.49 -9.38 2.93
CA ALA A 338 -19.66 -7.97 2.60
C ALA A 338 -20.03 -7.14 3.84
N ALA A 339 -20.95 -7.60 4.69
CA ALA A 339 -21.28 -6.93 5.95
C ALA A 339 -20.07 -6.86 6.89
N ALA A 340 -19.28 -7.93 6.97
CA ALA A 340 -18.03 -7.94 7.73
C ALA A 340 -17.01 -6.93 7.17
N MET A 341 -16.87 -6.79 5.84
CA MET A 341 -16.06 -5.73 5.22
C MET A 341 -16.53 -4.35 5.65
N VAL A 342 -17.82 -4.09 5.55
CA VAL A 342 -18.43 -2.79 5.88
C VAL A 342 -18.17 -2.44 7.35
N LEU A 343 -18.41 -3.37 8.26
CA LEU A 343 -18.20 -3.17 9.70
C LEU A 343 -16.71 -2.99 10.03
N ALA A 344 -15.84 -3.82 9.46
CA ALA A 344 -14.40 -3.72 9.67
C ALA A 344 -13.82 -2.42 9.07
N GLY A 345 -14.47 -1.85 8.05
CA GLY A 345 -14.04 -0.62 7.37
C GLY A 345 -14.36 0.67 8.11
N ILE A 346 -15.27 0.66 9.10
CA ILE A 346 -15.73 1.87 9.81
C ILE A 346 -14.58 2.73 10.37
N PRO A 347 -13.54 2.15 11.03
CA PRO A 347 -12.47 2.96 11.64
C PRO A 347 -11.62 3.75 10.64
N ALA A 348 -11.63 3.37 9.37
CA ALA A 348 -10.84 3.99 8.32
C ALA A 348 -11.70 4.80 7.35
N ARG A 349 -12.88 5.25 7.77
CA ARG A 349 -13.70 6.21 7.01
C ARG A 349 -13.35 7.64 7.42
N PRO A 350 -13.51 8.63 6.53
CA PRO A 350 -13.35 10.03 6.88
C PRO A 350 -14.26 10.43 8.04
N ASP A 351 -13.78 11.35 8.88
CA ASP A 351 -14.56 11.87 9.99
C ASP A 351 -15.77 12.65 9.43
N PRO A 352 -17.02 12.33 9.83
CA PRO A 352 -18.19 13.09 9.43
C PRO A 352 -18.10 14.58 9.80
N ALA A 353 -17.29 14.95 10.80
CA ALA A 353 -17.03 16.35 11.13
C ALA A 353 -16.44 17.16 9.95
N ALA A 354 -15.66 16.53 9.06
CA ALA A 354 -15.11 17.21 7.89
C ALA A 354 -16.19 17.64 6.90
N ALA A 355 -17.25 16.84 6.72
CA ALA A 355 -18.39 17.19 5.87
C ALA A 355 -19.25 18.32 6.48
N ASP A 356 -19.34 18.35 7.81
CA ASP A 356 -20.04 19.42 8.53
C ASP A 356 -19.31 20.78 8.42
N VAL A 357 -17.98 20.79 8.41
CA VAL A 357 -17.19 22.02 8.19
C VAL A 357 -17.48 22.61 6.81
N ALA A 358 -17.43 21.79 5.76
CA ALA A 358 -17.76 22.24 4.40
C ALA A 358 -19.18 22.81 4.30
N ALA A 359 -20.15 22.21 4.99
CA ALA A 359 -21.54 22.68 5.01
C ALA A 359 -21.75 24.01 5.75
N ARG A 360 -20.90 24.32 6.75
CA ARG A 360 -20.98 25.56 7.55
C ARG A 360 -20.15 26.71 6.99
N ARG A 361 -19.26 26.46 6.05
CA ARG A 361 -18.35 27.46 5.47
C ARG A 361 -19.14 28.57 4.74
N PRO A 362 -18.95 29.85 5.09
CA PRO A 362 -19.63 30.95 4.40
C PRO A 362 -19.02 31.19 3.02
N THR A 363 -19.84 31.64 2.07
CA THR A 363 -19.34 32.11 0.77
C THR A 363 -18.68 33.48 0.92
N ILE A 364 -17.44 33.62 0.44
CA ILE A 364 -16.71 34.89 0.40
C ILE A 364 -16.44 35.25 -1.06
N GLU A 365 -16.88 36.43 -1.47
CA GLU A 365 -16.56 36.96 -2.78
C GLU A 365 -15.21 37.70 -2.70
N LEU A 366 -14.16 37.07 -3.24
CA LEU A 366 -12.85 37.72 -3.42
C LEU A 366 -12.77 38.36 -4.82
N PRO A 367 -12.14 39.53 -4.98
CA PRO A 367 -11.86 40.10 -6.29
C PRO A 367 -10.90 39.19 -7.07
N GLN A 368 -11.43 38.39 -8.01
CA GLN A 368 -10.62 37.40 -8.76
C GLN A 368 -9.69 38.02 -9.81
N GLN A 369 -9.84 39.31 -10.15
CA GLN A 369 -9.20 39.91 -11.32
C GLN A 369 -7.69 40.17 -11.19
N ASP A 370 -7.11 40.09 -9.98
CA ASP A 370 -5.70 40.43 -9.72
C ASP A 370 -4.89 39.29 -9.06
N LEU A 371 -5.38 38.04 -9.07
CA LEU A 371 -4.65 36.94 -8.43
C LEU A 371 -3.46 36.48 -9.28
N PRO A 372 -2.27 36.28 -8.69
CA PRO A 372 -1.09 35.89 -9.43
C PRO A 372 -1.16 34.43 -9.93
N PRO A 373 -0.36 34.07 -10.95
CA PRO A 373 -0.28 32.69 -11.41
C PRO A 373 0.30 31.79 -10.32
N VAL A 374 -0.30 30.61 -10.14
CA VAL A 374 0.16 29.60 -9.18
C VAL A 374 1.09 28.63 -9.89
N THR A 375 2.29 28.44 -9.36
CA THR A 375 3.27 27.48 -9.89
C THR A 375 3.30 26.20 -9.04
N GLN A 376 3.66 25.07 -9.65
CA GLN A 376 3.74 23.76 -8.98
C GLN A 376 5.16 23.19 -9.07
N THR A 377 5.71 22.74 -7.93
CA THR A 377 7.06 22.14 -7.87
C THR A 377 7.17 20.80 -8.60
N GLU A 378 8.38 20.40 -9.00
CA GLU A 378 8.61 19.08 -9.59
C GLU A 378 8.25 17.94 -8.61
N ALA A 379 8.54 18.11 -7.32
CA ALA A 379 8.19 17.15 -6.28
C ALA A 379 6.67 16.91 -6.22
N PHE A 380 5.89 17.99 -6.36
CA PHE A 380 4.44 17.93 -6.43
C PHE A 380 3.94 17.19 -7.67
N ARG A 381 4.57 17.37 -8.84
CA ARG A 381 4.19 16.67 -10.09
C ARG A 381 4.46 15.15 -10.07
N THR A 382 5.25 14.66 -9.09
CA THR A 382 5.64 13.24 -8.99
C THR A 382 4.73 12.38 -8.12
N ILE A 383 3.67 12.93 -7.52
CA ILE A 383 2.67 12.17 -6.75
C ILE A 383 1.40 11.89 -7.56
N GLN A 384 0.58 10.92 -7.13
CA GLN A 384 -0.59 10.46 -7.88
C GLN A 384 -1.66 11.54 -8.06
N ALA A 385 -1.76 12.48 -7.13
CA ALA A 385 -2.83 13.45 -7.10
C ALA A 385 -2.52 14.59 -8.08
N THR A 386 -3.23 14.59 -9.21
CA THR A 386 -3.11 15.61 -10.25
C THR A 386 -3.98 16.80 -9.85
N ILE A 387 -3.35 17.89 -9.41
CA ILE A 387 -3.98 19.20 -9.30
C ILE A 387 -3.75 19.89 -10.64
N THR A 388 -4.84 20.20 -11.34
CA THR A 388 -4.79 21.02 -12.55
C THR A 388 -4.38 22.45 -12.20
N ASP A 389 -3.99 23.25 -13.19
CA ASP A 389 -3.68 24.66 -12.93
C ASP A 389 -4.91 25.40 -12.36
N ASP A 390 -6.13 25.01 -12.76
CA ASP A 390 -7.39 25.52 -12.21
C ASP A 390 -7.57 25.10 -10.73
N ASP A 391 -7.26 23.86 -10.38
CA ASP A 391 -7.30 23.38 -8.99
C ASP A 391 -6.27 24.12 -8.12
N ALA A 392 -5.07 24.38 -8.66
CA ALA A 392 -4.01 25.12 -7.97
C ALA A 392 -4.43 26.56 -7.68
N HIS A 393 -5.11 27.20 -8.63
CA HIS A 393 -5.71 28.51 -8.43
C HIS A 393 -6.84 28.46 -7.40
N GLY A 394 -7.68 27.42 -7.44
CA GLY A 394 -8.73 27.19 -6.44
C GLY A 394 -8.18 27.04 -5.03
N ILE A 395 -7.03 26.40 -4.85
CA ILE A 395 -6.35 26.26 -3.54
C ILE A 395 -5.88 27.62 -3.02
N LEU A 396 -5.30 28.45 -3.87
CA LEU A 396 -4.93 29.82 -3.48
C LEU A 396 -6.17 30.61 -3.05
N VAL A 397 -7.25 30.54 -3.82
CA VAL A 397 -8.52 31.21 -3.49
C VAL A 397 -9.04 30.74 -2.14
N GLN A 398 -9.10 29.42 -1.88
CA GLN A 398 -9.57 28.88 -0.61
C GLN A 398 -8.69 29.32 0.57
N ALA A 399 -7.36 29.38 0.42
CA ALA A 399 -6.48 29.88 1.47
C ALA A 399 -6.70 31.38 1.76
N LEU A 400 -7.01 32.18 0.74
CA LEU A 400 -7.36 33.60 0.94
C LEU A 400 -8.73 33.77 1.59
N GLU A 401 -9.70 32.92 1.22
CA GLU A 401 -11.00 32.86 1.91
C GLU A 401 -10.82 32.49 3.38
N ASP A 402 -9.98 31.50 3.69
CA ASP A 402 -9.67 31.08 5.06
C ASP A 402 -9.18 32.24 5.91
N LEU A 403 -8.21 33.01 5.40
CA LEU A 403 -7.69 34.20 6.10
C LEU A 403 -8.78 35.25 6.34
N GLU A 404 -9.70 35.45 5.40
CA GLU A 404 -10.82 36.36 5.57
C GLU A 404 -11.87 35.81 6.56
N ILE A 405 -12.14 34.51 6.57
CA ILE A 405 -12.99 33.84 7.58
C ILE A 405 -12.39 34.03 8.97
N GLU A 406 -11.10 33.76 9.13
CA GLU A 406 -10.38 33.95 10.39
C GLU A 406 -10.49 35.40 10.87
N ARG A 407 -10.28 36.37 9.99
CA ARG A 407 -10.39 37.80 10.31
C ARG A 407 -11.80 38.17 10.76
N ARG A 408 -12.84 37.68 10.09
CA ARG A 408 -14.25 37.90 10.49
C ARG A 408 -14.56 37.23 11.82
N ALA A 409 -14.06 36.02 12.04
CA ALA A 409 -14.24 35.28 13.28
C ALA A 409 -13.62 36.01 14.48
N ILE A 410 -12.40 36.53 14.32
CA ILE A 410 -11.72 37.32 15.36
C ILE A 410 -12.51 38.59 15.68
N ARG A 411 -13.01 39.31 14.67
CA ARG A 411 -13.82 40.52 14.87
C ARG A 411 -15.14 40.25 15.57
N ALA A 412 -15.81 39.15 15.20
CA ALA A 412 -17.10 38.77 15.77
C ALA A 412 -16.99 38.06 17.11
N GLY A 413 -15.78 37.61 17.49
CA GLY A 413 -15.56 36.72 18.63
C GLY A 413 -16.19 35.33 18.43
N ASP A 414 -16.31 34.87 17.18
CA ASP A 414 -17.05 33.65 16.83
C ASP A 414 -16.09 32.48 16.55
N ALA A 415 -15.88 31.63 17.55
CA ALA A 415 -15.06 30.43 17.43
C ALA A 415 -15.66 29.37 16.48
N ASN A 416 -16.99 29.33 16.30
CA ASN A 416 -17.60 28.40 15.36
C ASN A 416 -17.29 28.82 13.92
N LEU A 417 -17.32 30.12 13.63
CA LEU A 417 -16.88 30.65 12.34
C LEU A 417 -15.39 30.37 12.08
N ALA A 418 -14.53 30.54 13.10
CA ALA A 418 -13.10 30.23 12.98
C ALA A 418 -12.85 28.78 12.54
N SER A 419 -13.64 27.82 13.05
CA SER A 419 -13.54 26.40 12.68
C SER A 419 -13.88 26.07 11.21
N THR A 420 -14.37 27.06 10.44
CA THR A 420 -14.67 26.88 9.00
C THR A 420 -13.59 27.39 8.05
N GLY A 421 -12.59 28.13 8.57
CA GLY A 421 -11.43 28.62 7.83
C GLY A 421 -10.08 28.15 8.41
N ALA A 422 -10.04 27.69 9.66
CA ALA A 422 -8.82 27.22 10.31
C ALA A 422 -8.98 25.81 10.89
N ALA A 423 -7.88 25.05 10.90
CA ALA A 423 -7.80 23.72 11.50
C ALA A 423 -6.52 23.56 12.36
N GLY A 424 -6.44 22.48 13.13
CA GLY A 424 -5.23 22.10 13.86
C GLY A 424 -4.67 23.22 14.76
N ALA A 425 -3.35 23.41 14.69
CA ALA A 425 -2.66 24.44 15.48
C ALA A 425 -3.14 25.86 15.13
N ARG A 426 -3.46 26.12 13.86
CA ARG A 426 -3.99 27.43 13.45
C ARG A 426 -5.32 27.75 14.12
N LEU A 427 -6.21 26.77 14.22
CA LEU A 427 -7.49 26.95 14.91
C LEU A 427 -7.31 27.26 16.40
N GLU A 428 -6.34 26.60 17.06
CA GLU A 428 -5.98 26.88 18.45
C GLU A 428 -5.47 28.32 18.61
N ASP A 429 -4.62 28.79 17.70
CA ASP A 429 -4.11 30.17 17.69
C ASP A 429 -5.23 31.19 17.52
N VAL A 430 -6.09 31.02 16.52
CA VAL A 430 -7.21 31.93 16.23
C VAL A 430 -8.20 31.96 17.39
N THR A 431 -8.50 30.81 17.99
CA THR A 431 -9.37 30.72 19.17
C THR A 431 -8.75 31.44 20.37
N THR A 432 -7.43 31.34 20.54
CA THR A 432 -6.71 32.07 21.58
C THR A 432 -6.80 33.58 21.36
N GLN A 433 -6.64 34.06 20.12
CA GLN A 433 -6.79 35.48 19.76
C GLN A 433 -8.20 36.01 20.02
N ILE A 434 -9.23 35.23 19.69
CA ILE A 434 -10.63 35.54 20.02
C ILE A 434 -10.81 35.71 21.53
N SER A 435 -10.30 34.75 22.32
CA SER A 435 -10.42 34.80 23.78
C SER A 435 -9.61 35.93 24.44
N GLY A 436 -8.51 36.34 23.81
CA GLY A 436 -7.60 37.38 24.29
C GLY A 436 -7.98 38.81 23.91
N GLY A 437 -9.04 39.01 23.10
CA GLY A 437 -9.52 40.34 22.71
C GLY A 437 -8.52 41.10 21.82
N ALA A 438 -7.97 40.44 20.79
CA ALA A 438 -7.01 41.06 19.87
C ALA A 438 -7.52 42.41 19.30
N ALA A 439 -6.65 43.42 19.26
CA ALA A 439 -7.00 44.76 18.79
C ALA A 439 -7.34 44.73 17.28
N VAL A 440 -8.53 45.25 16.94
CA VAL A 440 -9.09 45.24 15.58
C VAL A 440 -8.23 46.03 14.57
N GLU A 441 -7.44 47.01 15.04
CA GLU A 441 -6.61 47.90 14.21
C GLU A 441 -5.45 47.18 13.49
N THR A 442 -4.88 46.11 14.06
CA THR A 442 -3.81 45.32 13.42
C THR A 442 -4.29 44.36 12.32
N LEU A 443 -5.61 44.20 12.14
CA LEU A 443 -6.23 43.23 11.21
C LEU A 443 -6.68 43.86 9.88
N ASP A 444 -6.49 45.18 9.69
CA ASP A 444 -6.92 45.92 8.48
C ASP A 444 -5.79 46.17 7.47
N ALA A 445 -4.57 45.66 7.74
CA ALA A 445 -3.49 45.70 6.75
C ALA A 445 -3.92 44.88 5.52
N LYS A 446 -4.25 45.57 4.42
CA LYS A 446 -4.40 44.92 3.12
C LYS A 446 -3.05 44.38 2.73
N VAL A 447 -2.99 43.15 2.25
CA VAL A 447 -1.74 42.53 1.77
C VAL A 447 -1.98 42.06 0.35
N GLU A 448 -1.05 42.39 -0.55
CA GLU A 448 -1.08 42.02 -1.95
C GLU A 448 -0.24 40.77 -2.17
N VAL A 449 -0.82 39.73 -2.77
CA VAL A 449 -0.11 38.48 -3.11
C VAL A 449 0.57 38.66 -4.46
N ILE A 450 1.89 38.54 -4.48
CA ILE A 450 2.72 38.76 -5.68
C ILE A 450 2.85 37.47 -6.50
N ASP A 451 3.07 36.35 -5.82
CA ASP A 451 3.15 35.03 -6.41
C ASP A 451 2.68 33.97 -5.41
N ALA A 452 2.39 32.79 -5.96
CA ALA A 452 2.02 31.63 -5.18
C ALA A 452 2.65 30.37 -5.78
N GLU A 453 3.18 29.52 -4.90
CA GLU A 453 3.78 28.23 -5.24
C GLU A 453 3.16 27.15 -4.35
N ILE A 454 2.68 26.08 -4.99
CA ILE A 454 2.20 24.88 -4.30
C ILE A 454 3.35 23.87 -4.23
N ASP A 455 3.63 23.40 -3.02
CA ASP A 455 4.67 22.43 -2.72
C ASP A 455 4.17 21.36 -1.72
N LEU A 456 5.01 20.36 -1.47
CA LEU A 456 4.75 19.32 -0.47
C LEU A 456 5.78 19.37 0.65
N LEU A 457 5.30 19.46 1.89
CA LEU A 457 6.14 19.31 3.06
C LEU A 457 6.14 17.87 3.54
N ARG A 458 7.34 17.31 3.79
CA ARG A 458 7.51 15.97 4.33
C ARG A 458 8.54 15.99 5.46
N ALA A 459 8.21 15.39 6.59
CA ALA A 459 9.18 15.20 7.68
C ALA A 459 10.32 14.24 7.30
N ASN A 460 10.08 13.28 6.39
CA ASN A 460 11.07 12.41 5.77
C ASN A 460 10.50 11.80 4.47
N PRO A 461 11.33 11.19 3.59
CA PRO A 461 10.86 10.65 2.30
C PRO A 461 9.72 9.62 2.41
N LYS A 462 9.59 8.95 3.57
CA LYS A 462 8.57 7.93 3.83
C LYS A 462 7.32 8.46 4.54
N ALA A 463 7.29 9.73 4.95
CA ALA A 463 6.14 10.36 5.60
C ALA A 463 5.03 10.69 4.59
N VAL A 464 3.79 10.77 5.08
CA VAL A 464 2.67 11.32 4.32
C VAL A 464 2.95 12.81 4.07
N PRO A 465 2.90 13.28 2.82
CA PRO A 465 3.12 14.69 2.52
C PRO A 465 1.96 15.54 3.01
N GLN A 466 2.27 16.77 3.44
CA GLN A 466 1.31 17.83 3.67
C GLN A 466 1.37 18.83 2.51
N LEU A 467 0.22 19.34 2.10
CA LEU A 467 0.15 20.37 1.08
C LEU A 467 0.61 21.70 1.70
N VAL A 468 1.46 22.42 0.98
CA VAL A 468 1.94 23.73 1.41
C VAL A 468 1.75 24.74 0.30
N LEU A 469 1.25 25.91 0.66
CA LEU A 469 1.16 27.08 -0.21
C LEU A 469 2.20 28.09 0.27
N ARG A 470 3.20 28.39 -0.55
CA ARG A 470 4.14 29.48 -0.33
C ARG A 470 3.69 30.68 -1.13
N THR A 471 3.64 31.85 -0.51
CA THR A 471 3.30 33.09 -1.21
C THR A 471 4.27 34.19 -0.82
N HIS A 472 4.55 35.10 -1.74
CA HIS A 472 5.16 36.38 -1.39
C HIS A 472 4.07 37.43 -1.24
N VAL A 473 4.04 38.08 -0.09
CA VAL A 473 3.02 39.07 0.26
C VAL A 473 3.68 40.39 0.58
N ARG A 474 3.03 41.48 0.20
CA ARG A 474 3.54 42.85 0.34
C ARG A 474 2.45 43.78 0.82
N GLU A 475 2.81 44.75 1.67
CA GLU A 475 1.90 45.83 2.03
C GLU A 475 1.77 46.82 0.85
N PRO A 476 0.55 47.20 0.45
CA PRO A 476 0.30 48.15 -0.63
C PRO A 476 1.09 49.45 -0.44
N GLY A 477 1.96 49.76 -1.39
CA GLY A 477 2.82 50.96 -1.37
C GLY A 477 4.20 50.78 -0.74
N THR A 478 4.57 49.56 -0.33
CA THR A 478 5.93 49.20 0.10
C THR A 478 6.60 48.28 -0.93
N ASP A 479 7.92 48.32 -1.07
CA ASP A 479 8.65 47.39 -1.96
C ASP A 479 9.05 46.08 -1.24
N ASP A 480 8.95 46.04 0.08
CA ASP A 480 9.36 44.89 0.90
C ASP A 480 8.32 43.77 0.80
N ALA A 481 8.72 42.66 0.17
CA ALA A 481 7.93 41.43 0.10
C ALA A 481 8.40 40.45 1.18
N VAL A 482 7.45 39.86 1.91
CA VAL A 482 7.70 38.84 2.92
C VAL A 482 7.14 37.52 2.42
N GLN A 483 7.93 36.45 2.55
CA GLN A 483 7.44 35.10 2.24
C GLN A 483 6.56 34.58 3.37
N ALA A 484 5.34 34.18 3.03
CA ALA A 484 4.43 33.47 3.92
C ALA A 484 4.29 32.01 3.46
N THR A 485 4.22 31.09 4.42
CA THR A 485 4.04 29.66 4.15
C THR A 485 2.82 29.15 4.90
N PHE A 486 1.86 28.56 4.19
CA PHE A 486 0.63 28.01 4.76
C PHE A 486 0.62 26.50 4.60
N VAL A 487 0.45 25.77 5.69
CA VAL A 487 0.25 24.31 5.66
C VAL A 487 -1.24 24.03 5.57
N LEU A 488 -1.65 23.36 4.50
CA LEU A 488 -3.06 23.13 4.18
C LEU A 488 -3.47 21.69 4.52
N ALA A 489 -4.68 21.54 5.06
CA ALA A 489 -5.30 20.26 5.34
C ALA A 489 -6.63 20.14 4.59
N LEU A 490 -6.88 18.96 4.00
CA LEU A 490 -8.11 18.69 3.25
C LEU A 490 -9.22 18.23 4.19
N PHE A 491 -10.35 18.94 4.20
CA PHE A 491 -11.57 18.62 4.92
C PHE A 491 -12.74 18.51 3.93
N GLY A 492 -13.12 17.27 3.60
CA GLY A 492 -14.09 17.04 2.52
C GLY A 492 -13.50 17.45 1.17
N ASP A 493 -14.05 18.50 0.57
CA ASP A 493 -13.60 19.10 -0.69
C ASP A 493 -12.94 20.49 -0.52
N GLN A 494 -12.77 20.95 0.73
CA GLN A 494 -12.17 22.25 1.06
C GLN A 494 -10.78 22.06 1.68
N TYR A 495 -9.85 22.94 1.33
CA TYR A 495 -8.57 23.09 2.01
C TYR A 495 -8.71 24.15 3.10
N LEU A 496 -8.26 23.80 4.31
CA LEU A 496 -8.19 24.71 5.46
C LEU A 496 -6.74 24.98 5.84
N ILE A 497 -6.43 26.20 6.27
CA ILE A 497 -5.14 26.53 6.89
C ILE A 497 -5.03 25.80 8.23
N SER A 498 -4.05 24.90 8.33
CA SER A 498 -3.82 24.07 9.52
C SER A 498 -2.67 24.58 10.41
N ALA A 499 -1.71 25.27 9.82
CA ALA A 499 -0.58 25.90 10.49
C ALA A 499 0.10 26.91 9.57
N PHE A 500 0.87 27.85 10.14
CA PHE A 500 1.88 28.60 9.40
C PHE A 500 3.21 27.85 9.38
N GLY A 501 3.81 27.76 8.21
CA GLY A 501 5.17 27.26 8.05
C GLY A 501 6.17 28.31 8.52
N THR A 502 7.24 27.84 9.17
CA THR A 502 8.41 28.65 9.52
C THR A 502 9.34 28.83 8.35
#